data_AF-A0AAD8FJ76-F1
#
_entry.id   AF-A0AAD8FJ76-F1
#
_cell.length_a   1.000
_cell.length_b   1.000
_cell.length_c   1.000
_cell.angle_alpha   90.00
_cell.angle_beta   90.00
_cell.angle_gamma   90.00
#
_symmetry.space_group_name_H-M   'P 1'
#
loop_
_entity.id
_entity.type
_entity.pdbx_description
1 polymer ?
#
loop_
_entity_poly.entity_id
_entity_poly.type
_entity_poly.pdbx_seq_one_letter_code
_entity_poly.pdbx_strand_id
1 'polypeptide(L)'
;MSYVSGENRTRLLRFLATIAGYYSSDDPINVPEKKIILPVETSAFSSSLTFYMEDDEGFPIPTRQILVLRERPDGYIGIMFYNFTGSDDLNGPINVSLFQRLQPSDYSTLPNCEITIAEIEDIYMMNWPECDDINNDLLPTYLATWTCDLTSYISYKNPQPDITKSKPVYIFKRKRFPLLPSMLEGVEDFKDPCDD
;
A
#
# COMPACT_ATOMS: atom_id res chain seq x y z
N MET A 1 7.40 12.31 21.19
CA MET A 1 6.36 12.76 20.25
C MET A 1 5.06 12.09 20.65
N SER A 2 3.95 12.83 20.79
CA SER A 2 2.66 12.26 21.20
C SER A 2 1.83 11.90 19.98
N TYR A 3 1.45 10.63 19.88
CA TYR A 3 0.56 10.09 18.85
C TYR A 3 -0.80 10.80 18.85
N VAL A 4 -1.48 10.80 17.70
CA VAL A 4 -2.87 11.26 17.59
C VAL A 4 -3.72 10.33 18.46
N SER A 5 -4.31 10.84 19.54
CA SER A 5 -5.11 10.03 20.46
C SER A 5 -6.34 9.50 19.73
N GLY A 6 -6.47 8.18 19.62
CA GLY A 6 -7.66 7.54 19.05
C GLY A 6 -7.37 6.51 17.96
N GLU A 7 -6.17 6.46 17.38
CA GLU A 7 -5.82 5.42 16.41
C GLU A 7 -5.41 4.12 17.10
N ASN A 8 -6.01 3.01 16.70
CA ASN A 8 -5.59 1.66 17.02
C ASN A 8 -4.30 1.31 16.26
N ARG A 9 -3.20 1.89 16.74
CA ARG A 9 -1.86 1.76 16.13
C ARG A 9 -1.46 0.30 15.93
N THR A 10 -1.75 -0.56 16.91
CA THR A 10 -1.47 -2.00 16.82
C THR A 10 -2.14 -2.64 15.62
N ARG A 11 -3.40 -2.30 15.34
CA ARG A 11 -4.14 -2.80 14.17
C ARG A 11 -3.50 -2.35 12.85
N LEU A 12 -3.13 -1.08 12.75
CA LEU A 12 -2.45 -0.56 11.55
C LEU A 12 -1.08 -1.20 11.34
N LEU A 13 -0.33 -1.46 12.42
CA LEU A 13 0.94 -2.18 12.36
C LEU A 13 0.77 -3.64 11.95
N ARG A 14 -0.27 -4.35 12.45
CA ARG A 14 -0.58 -5.72 12.01
C ARG A 14 -0.90 -5.77 10.52
N PHE A 15 -1.71 -4.84 10.03
CA PHE A 15 -1.98 -4.71 8.60
C PHE A 15 -0.69 -4.47 7.81
N LEU A 16 0.14 -3.51 8.22
CA LEU A 16 1.39 -3.20 7.52
C LEU A 16 2.37 -4.38 7.55
N ALA A 17 2.51 -5.08 8.67
CA ALA A 17 3.34 -6.29 8.80
C ALA A 17 2.85 -7.43 7.90
N THR A 18 1.54 -7.48 7.67
CA THR A 18 0.92 -8.42 6.74
C THR A 18 1.28 -8.04 5.32
N ILE A 19 1.11 -6.79 4.88
CA ILE A 19 1.29 -6.42 3.46
C ILE A 19 2.74 -6.10 3.05
N ALA A 20 3.65 -5.85 3.99
CA ALA A 20 5.02 -5.47 3.69
C ALA A 20 5.79 -6.60 3.00
N GLY A 21 6.32 -6.33 1.81
CA GLY A 21 7.13 -7.30 1.10
C GLY A 21 7.40 -6.99 -0.36
N TYR A 22 8.20 -7.86 -0.95
CA TYR A 22 8.42 -7.99 -2.37
C TYR A 22 7.49 -9.06 -2.92
N TYR A 23 6.68 -8.69 -3.90
CA TYR A 23 5.72 -9.55 -4.56
C TYR A 23 6.24 -9.95 -5.93
N SER A 24 6.20 -11.25 -6.19
CA SER A 24 6.52 -11.81 -7.49
C SER A 24 5.53 -12.90 -7.87
N SER A 25 5.27 -13.01 -9.16
CA SER A 25 4.50 -14.10 -9.74
C SER A 25 5.43 -14.95 -10.61
N ASP A 26 5.38 -16.28 -10.43
CA ASP A 26 6.04 -17.23 -11.34
C ASP A 26 5.22 -17.47 -12.62
N ASP A 27 4.00 -16.92 -12.68
CA ASP A 27 3.10 -17.02 -13.83
C ASP A 27 3.46 -15.95 -14.88
N PRO A 28 3.90 -16.33 -16.09
CA PRO A 28 4.36 -15.40 -17.14
C PRO A 28 3.24 -14.55 -17.75
N ILE A 29 1.98 -14.76 -17.35
CA ILE A 29 0.81 -14.00 -17.81
C ILE A 29 0.37 -12.99 -16.72
N ASN A 30 0.88 -13.10 -15.50
CA ASN A 30 0.54 -12.17 -14.43
C ASN A 30 1.46 -10.94 -14.50
N VAL A 31 0.85 -9.82 -14.82
CA VAL A 31 1.38 -8.47 -14.61
C VAL A 31 0.74 -7.98 -13.29
N PRO A 32 1.45 -7.33 -12.34
CA PRO A 32 2.81 -6.80 -12.38
C PRO A 32 3.94 -7.83 -12.25
N GLU A 33 5.05 -7.59 -12.96
CA GLU A 33 6.27 -8.40 -12.85
C GLU A 33 6.94 -8.15 -11.49
N LYS A 34 6.72 -6.97 -10.90
CA LYS A 34 7.29 -6.58 -9.62
C LYS A 34 6.40 -5.57 -8.88
N LYS A 35 6.01 -5.93 -7.65
CA LYS A 35 5.41 -5.00 -6.70
C LYS A 35 6.19 -4.99 -5.40
N ILE A 36 6.51 -3.79 -4.89
CA ILE A 36 7.21 -3.58 -3.63
C ILE A 36 6.29 -2.80 -2.70
N ILE A 37 6.10 -3.30 -1.48
CA ILE A 37 5.50 -2.57 -0.37
C ILE A 37 6.54 -2.52 0.74
N LEU A 38 7.14 -1.35 0.95
CA LEU A 38 8.24 -1.16 1.89
C LEU A 38 7.82 -0.21 3.02
N PRO A 39 7.83 -0.64 4.29
CA PRO A 39 7.67 0.27 5.42
C PRO A 39 8.76 1.35 5.39
N VAL A 40 8.36 2.63 5.42
CA VAL A 40 9.29 3.76 5.39
C VAL A 40 8.85 4.83 6.37
N GLU A 41 9.80 5.65 6.77
CA GLU A 41 9.51 6.90 7.46
C GLU A 41 9.66 8.08 6.51
N THR A 42 8.84 9.08 6.73
CA THR A 42 8.88 10.33 5.99
C THR A 42 8.62 11.50 6.91
N SER A 43 9.47 12.52 6.78
CA SER A 43 9.36 13.74 7.59
C SER A 43 8.04 14.48 7.34
N ALA A 44 7.49 14.37 6.13
CA ALA A 44 6.22 14.98 5.74
C ALA A 44 5.01 14.43 6.51
N PHE A 45 5.08 13.17 6.98
CA PHE A 45 3.98 12.48 7.67
C PHE A 45 4.47 11.83 8.98
N SER A 46 5.35 12.50 9.71
CA SER A 46 6.08 11.96 10.87
C SER A 46 5.23 11.35 12.00
N SER A 47 3.96 11.70 12.12
CA SER A 47 3.03 11.11 13.10
C SER A 47 2.28 9.89 12.58
N SER A 48 2.35 9.60 11.29
CA SER A 48 1.54 8.58 10.61
C SER A 48 2.38 7.35 10.27
N LEU A 49 1.73 6.19 10.13
CA LEU A 49 2.39 5.02 9.57
C LEU A 49 2.40 5.15 8.05
N THR A 50 3.60 5.11 7.47
CA THR A 50 3.78 5.26 6.03
C THR A 50 4.48 4.06 5.42
N PHE A 51 4.17 3.80 4.16
CA PHE A 51 4.91 2.84 3.37
C PHE A 51 5.05 3.33 1.94
N TYR A 52 6.13 2.91 1.32
CA TYR A 52 6.41 3.17 -0.07
C TYR A 52 5.87 2.01 -0.91
N MET A 53 5.22 2.34 -2.03
CA MET A 53 4.80 1.37 -3.03
C MET A 53 5.53 1.64 -4.35
N GLU A 54 6.09 0.59 -4.92
CA GLU A 54 6.48 0.51 -6.34
C GLU A 54 5.64 -0.55 -7.01
N ASP A 55 5.02 -0.21 -8.13
CA ASP A 55 4.27 -1.16 -8.96
C ASP A 55 4.64 -0.93 -10.42
N ASP A 56 5.15 -1.94 -11.10
CA ASP A 56 5.56 -1.79 -12.49
C ASP A 56 4.43 -2.01 -13.48
N GLU A 57 3.33 -2.68 -13.12
CA GLU A 57 2.16 -3.00 -13.97
C GLU A 57 2.44 -3.24 -15.47
N GLY A 58 3.63 -3.73 -15.83
CA GLY A 58 4.07 -3.91 -17.23
C GLY A 58 4.39 -2.60 -17.99
N PHE A 59 4.47 -1.46 -17.31
CA PHE A 59 4.94 -0.18 -17.84
C PHE A 59 6.47 -0.04 -17.75
N PRO A 60 7.11 0.72 -18.66
CA PRO A 60 8.55 0.95 -18.62
C PRO A 60 9.03 1.73 -17.39
N ILE A 61 8.14 2.53 -16.81
CA ILE A 61 8.41 3.35 -15.63
C ILE A 61 7.43 2.88 -14.55
N PRO A 62 7.90 2.39 -13.40
CA PRO A 62 7.00 1.94 -12.35
C PRO A 62 6.28 3.13 -11.72
N THR A 63 5.04 2.89 -11.31
CA THR A 63 4.28 3.79 -10.44
C THR A 63 4.92 3.78 -9.06
N ARG A 64 5.17 4.97 -8.51
CA ARG A 64 5.86 5.16 -7.24
C ARG A 64 5.11 6.12 -6.35
N GLN A 65 4.74 5.68 -5.15
CA GLN A 65 3.88 6.43 -4.25
C GLN A 65 4.31 6.26 -2.79
N ILE A 66 4.03 7.28 -1.98
CA ILE A 66 3.95 7.13 -0.52
C ILE A 66 2.50 6.92 -0.16
N LEU A 67 2.23 5.93 0.68
CA LEU A 67 0.92 5.64 1.21
C LEU A 67 0.92 5.90 2.71
N VAL A 68 -0.12 6.57 3.17
CA VAL A 68 -0.31 6.96 4.57
C VAL A 68 -1.49 6.18 5.13
N LEU A 69 -1.24 5.41 6.18
CA LEU A 69 -2.25 4.65 6.91
C LEU A 69 -2.92 5.52 7.97
N ARG A 70 -4.22 5.34 8.14
CA ARG A 70 -4.99 5.90 9.25
C ARG A 70 -6.13 4.99 9.66
N GLU A 71 -6.61 5.15 10.88
CA GLU A 71 -7.91 4.57 11.27
C GLU A 71 -9.05 5.49 10.87
N ARG A 72 -10.10 4.92 10.28
CA ARG A 72 -11.29 5.68 9.88
C ARG A 72 -12.33 5.67 11.01
N PRO A 73 -13.19 6.72 11.09
CA PRO A 73 -14.24 6.79 12.11
C PRO A 73 -15.28 5.65 12.06
N ASP A 74 -15.42 5.01 10.90
CA ASP A 74 -16.31 3.86 10.66
C ASP A 74 -15.67 2.52 11.07
N GLY A 75 -14.47 2.54 11.64
CA GLY A 75 -13.77 1.34 12.11
C GLY A 75 -13.06 0.56 11.00
N TYR A 76 -12.92 1.12 9.80
CA TYR A 76 -12.08 0.55 8.73
C TYR A 76 -10.67 1.15 8.75
N ILE A 77 -9.73 0.50 8.07
CA ILE A 77 -8.39 1.07 7.82
C ILE A 77 -8.47 1.91 6.55
N GLY A 78 -7.98 3.15 6.60
CA GLY A 78 -7.90 4.06 5.47
C GLY A 78 -6.47 4.14 4.92
N ILE A 79 -6.34 4.22 3.59
CA ILE A 79 -5.05 4.47 2.94
C ILE A 79 -5.19 5.64 1.97
N MET A 80 -4.36 6.66 2.19
CA MET A 80 -4.24 7.82 1.30
C MET A 80 -2.98 7.70 0.46
N PHE A 81 -3.09 7.92 -0.85
CA PHE A 81 -1.96 7.94 -1.77
C PHE A 81 -1.38 9.33 -1.94
N TYR A 82 -0.06 9.39 -2.00
CA TYR A 82 0.71 10.60 -2.25
C TYR A 82 1.70 10.35 -3.39
N ASN A 83 1.41 10.98 -4.53
CA ASN A 83 2.27 11.04 -5.71
C ASN A 83 3.35 12.09 -5.51
N PHE A 84 4.55 11.86 -6.01
CA PHE A 84 5.63 12.83 -5.96
C PHE A 84 5.43 13.94 -7.02
N THR A 85 5.59 15.21 -6.66
CA THR A 85 5.25 16.36 -7.52
C THR A 85 6.40 16.97 -8.33
N GLY A 86 7.59 16.37 -8.32
CA GLY A 86 8.71 16.86 -9.14
C GLY A 86 10.09 16.51 -8.60
N SER A 87 10.48 15.25 -8.66
CA SER A 87 11.86 14.85 -8.36
C SER A 87 12.41 13.96 -9.47
N ASP A 88 13.34 14.50 -10.25
CA ASP A 88 14.13 13.73 -11.22
C ASP A 88 14.91 12.58 -10.56
N ASP A 89 15.13 12.65 -9.24
CA ASP A 89 15.75 11.60 -8.43
C ASP A 89 14.91 10.32 -8.32
N LEU A 90 13.65 10.36 -8.81
CA LEU A 90 12.75 9.21 -8.89
C LEU A 90 12.86 8.47 -10.24
N ASN A 91 13.85 8.78 -11.09
CA ASN A 91 14.09 8.05 -12.34
C ASN A 91 15.14 6.91 -12.19
N GLY A 92 15.63 6.66 -10.97
CA GLY A 92 16.64 5.62 -10.67
C GLY A 92 16.18 4.59 -9.63
N PRO A 93 17.10 3.74 -9.11
CA PRO A 93 16.82 2.89 -7.95
C PRO A 93 16.36 3.74 -6.75
N ILE A 94 15.36 3.25 -6.02
CA ILE A 94 14.80 3.98 -4.87
C ILE A 94 15.87 4.19 -3.81
N ASN A 95 16.04 5.44 -3.37
CA ASN A 95 16.84 5.79 -2.21
C ASN A 95 15.92 6.22 -1.07
N VAL A 96 15.66 5.31 -0.12
CA VAL A 96 14.75 5.57 1.01
C VAL A 96 15.17 6.74 1.90
N SER A 97 16.46 7.11 1.89
CA SER A 97 16.93 8.29 2.63
C SER A 97 16.40 9.61 2.08
N LEU A 98 15.90 9.63 0.84
CA LEU A 98 15.23 10.79 0.25
C LEU A 98 13.97 11.16 1.03
N PHE A 99 13.20 10.17 1.51
CA PHE A 99 11.90 10.38 2.16
C PHE A 99 12.00 11.20 3.46
N GLN A 100 13.18 11.23 4.08
CA GLN A 100 13.48 12.04 5.27
C GLN A 100 13.67 13.53 4.94
N ARG A 101 13.92 13.88 3.68
CA ARG A 101 14.20 15.26 3.24
C ARG A 101 12.98 15.92 2.60
N LEU A 102 12.09 15.12 2.01
CA LEU A 102 10.88 15.58 1.36
C LEU A 102 9.89 16.21 2.35
N GLN A 103 9.28 17.30 1.90
CA GLN A 103 8.28 18.09 2.61
C GLN A 103 6.87 17.77 2.07
N PRO A 104 5.80 18.14 2.79
CA PRO A 104 4.43 17.92 2.31
C PRO A 104 4.14 18.48 0.91
N SER A 105 4.80 19.58 0.51
CA SER A 105 4.67 20.19 -0.83
C SER A 105 5.26 19.36 -1.97
N ASP A 106 6.14 18.41 -1.65
CA ASP A 106 6.76 17.50 -2.62
C ASP A 106 5.83 16.31 -2.98
N TYR A 107 4.62 16.33 -2.42
CA TYR A 107 3.58 15.35 -2.65
C TYR A 107 2.29 16.00 -3.14
N SER A 108 1.55 15.24 -3.93
CA SER A 108 0.17 15.53 -4.32
C SER A 108 -0.69 14.32 -4.03
N THR A 109 -1.95 14.58 -3.71
CA THR A 109 -2.96 13.54 -3.51
C THR A 109 -4.19 13.92 -4.29
N LEU A 110 -4.96 12.93 -4.69
CA LEU A 110 -6.23 13.14 -5.39
C LEU A 110 -7.36 13.14 -4.36
N PRO A 111 -8.23 14.16 -4.36
CA PRO A 111 -9.37 14.19 -3.45
C PRO A 111 -10.27 12.98 -3.71
N ASN A 112 -10.82 12.40 -2.64
CA ASN A 112 -11.71 11.23 -2.67
C ASN A 112 -11.08 9.90 -3.15
N CYS A 113 -9.75 9.82 -3.33
CA CYS A 113 -9.04 8.57 -3.62
C CYS A 113 -8.62 7.77 -2.37
N GLU A 114 -9.39 7.81 -1.27
CA GLU A 114 -9.05 6.98 -0.11
C GLU A 114 -9.45 5.52 -0.33
N ILE A 115 -8.50 4.60 -0.17
CA ILE A 115 -8.80 3.17 -0.06
C ILE A 115 -9.43 2.90 1.30
N THR A 116 -10.47 2.07 1.29
CA THR A 116 -11.01 1.44 2.50
C THR A 116 -10.60 -0.02 2.56
N ILE A 117 -10.04 -0.44 3.70
CA ILE A 117 -9.65 -1.81 3.98
C ILE A 117 -10.52 -2.37 5.11
N ALA A 118 -11.18 -3.48 4.83
CA ALA A 118 -11.86 -4.30 5.82
C ALA A 118 -10.91 -5.36 6.37
N GLU A 119 -11.05 -5.66 7.66
CA GLU A 119 -10.34 -6.73 8.35
C GLU A 119 -11.37 -7.72 8.86
N ILE A 120 -11.20 -8.99 8.49
CA ILE A 120 -12.01 -10.12 8.99
C ILE A 120 -11.01 -11.14 9.50
N GLU A 121 -10.89 -11.24 10.83
CA GLU A 121 -9.81 -12.00 11.47
C GLU A 121 -8.43 -11.50 10.97
N ASP A 122 -7.57 -12.37 10.44
CA ASP A 122 -6.27 -12.00 9.87
C ASP A 122 -6.29 -11.87 8.32
N ILE A 123 -7.49 -11.64 7.76
CA ILE A 123 -7.69 -11.41 6.33
C ILE A 123 -8.02 -9.94 6.10
N TYR A 124 -7.21 -9.27 5.29
CA TYR A 124 -7.43 -7.88 4.89
C TYR A 124 -7.96 -7.81 3.47
N MET A 125 -9.09 -7.11 3.29
CA MET A 125 -9.75 -6.95 2.00
C MET A 125 -9.81 -5.48 1.62
N MET A 126 -9.32 -5.17 0.43
CA MET A 126 -9.37 -3.83 -0.17
C MET A 126 -10.44 -3.79 -1.23
N ASN A 127 -11.08 -2.62 -1.33
CA ASN A 127 -11.62 -2.19 -2.60
C ASN A 127 -10.97 -0.90 -3.08
N TRP A 128 -10.57 -0.85 -4.35
CA TRP A 128 -10.11 0.39 -4.97
C TRP A 128 -11.28 1.37 -5.10
N PRO A 129 -11.15 2.62 -4.64
CA PRO A 129 -12.19 3.62 -4.83
C PRO A 129 -12.32 4.00 -6.31
N GLU A 130 -13.54 4.33 -6.75
CA GLU A 130 -13.72 5.01 -8.03
C GLU A 130 -13.19 6.44 -7.91
N CYS A 131 -12.00 6.69 -8.43
CA CYS A 131 -11.43 8.01 -8.54
C CYS A 131 -10.57 8.12 -9.79
N ASP A 132 -10.48 9.33 -10.35
CA ASP A 132 -9.63 9.62 -11.51
C ASP A 132 -8.16 9.44 -11.13
N ASP A 133 -7.31 8.88 -12.01
CA ASP A 133 -5.86 8.95 -11.84
C ASP A 133 -5.33 10.35 -12.20
N ILE A 134 -4.05 10.61 -11.95
CA ILE A 134 -3.32 11.83 -12.31
C ILE A 134 -3.37 12.15 -13.83
N ASN A 135 -3.72 11.15 -14.65
CA ASN A 135 -3.89 11.27 -16.11
C ASN A 135 -5.36 11.41 -16.56
N ASN A 136 -6.32 11.53 -15.64
CA ASN A 136 -7.78 11.44 -15.91
C ASN A 136 -8.20 10.13 -16.60
N ASP A 137 -7.41 9.07 -16.44
CA ASP A 137 -7.81 7.71 -16.80
C ASP A 137 -8.51 7.06 -15.61
N LEU A 138 -9.55 6.27 -15.89
CA LEU A 138 -10.19 5.44 -14.87
C LEU A 138 -9.20 4.38 -14.39
N LEU A 139 -8.84 4.43 -13.11
CA LEU A 139 -7.99 3.40 -12.51
C LEU A 139 -8.70 2.04 -12.65
N PRO A 140 -8.02 1.01 -13.18
CA PRO A 140 -8.57 -0.33 -13.21
C PRO A 140 -8.92 -0.76 -11.79
N THR A 141 -10.16 -1.18 -11.61
CA THR A 141 -10.67 -1.44 -10.28
C THR A 141 -10.28 -2.86 -9.85
N TYR A 142 -9.57 -2.97 -8.74
CA TYR A 142 -9.14 -4.25 -8.18
C TYR A 142 -9.66 -4.45 -6.77
N LEU A 143 -10.14 -5.66 -6.50
CA LEU A 143 -10.29 -6.15 -5.14
C LEU A 143 -8.98 -6.84 -4.78
N ALA A 144 -8.37 -6.43 -3.68
CA ALA A 144 -7.19 -7.12 -3.17
C ALA A 144 -7.51 -7.83 -1.86
N THR A 145 -6.88 -8.97 -1.65
CA THR A 145 -6.95 -9.70 -0.39
C THR A 145 -5.54 -10.05 0.04
N TRP A 146 -5.21 -9.77 1.30
CA TRP A 146 -3.94 -10.12 1.91
C TRP A 146 -4.17 -11.00 3.13
N THR A 147 -3.39 -12.06 3.19
CA THR A 147 -3.15 -12.88 4.38
C THR A 147 -1.63 -12.91 4.65
N CYS A 148 -1.21 -13.66 5.66
CA CYS A 148 0.21 -13.88 5.95
C CYS A 148 0.95 -14.69 4.88
N ASP A 149 0.24 -15.56 4.16
CA ASP A 149 0.84 -16.48 3.20
C ASP A 149 0.59 -16.08 1.75
N LEU A 150 -0.54 -15.43 1.49
CA LEU A 150 -1.07 -15.25 0.15
C LEU A 150 -1.57 -13.84 -0.06
N THR A 151 -1.41 -13.37 -1.29
CA THR A 151 -2.04 -12.14 -1.75
C THR A 151 -2.69 -12.39 -3.09
N SER A 152 -3.93 -11.97 -3.20
CA SER A 152 -4.70 -12.06 -4.43
C SER A 152 -5.24 -10.72 -4.86
N TYR A 153 -5.20 -10.45 -6.16
CA TYR A 153 -5.86 -9.31 -6.78
C TYR A 153 -6.90 -9.83 -7.78
N ILE A 154 -8.08 -9.23 -7.76
CA ILE A 154 -9.19 -9.60 -8.63
C ILE A 154 -9.53 -8.38 -9.48
N SER A 155 -9.35 -8.49 -10.80
CA SER A 155 -9.74 -7.44 -11.74
C SER A 155 -11.25 -7.37 -11.87
N TYR A 156 -11.81 -6.18 -11.70
CA TYR A 156 -13.23 -5.96 -11.81
C TYR A 156 -13.56 -4.65 -12.55
N LYS A 157 -14.71 -4.62 -13.21
CA LYS A 157 -15.39 -3.43 -13.73
C LYS A 157 -16.62 -3.23 -12.87
N ASN A 158 -16.58 -2.28 -11.93
CA ASN A 158 -17.65 -2.09 -10.94
C ASN A 158 -19.07 -2.23 -11.57
N PRO A 159 -19.93 -3.16 -11.12
CA PRO A 159 -19.82 -4.08 -9.97
C PRO A 159 -19.41 -5.52 -10.31
N GLN A 160 -19.00 -5.82 -11.55
CA GLN A 160 -18.77 -7.19 -12.03
C GLN A 160 -17.29 -7.48 -12.31
N PRO A 161 -16.82 -8.74 -12.17
CA PRO A 161 -15.48 -9.12 -12.60
C PRO A 161 -15.24 -8.75 -14.08
N ASP A 162 -14.03 -8.30 -14.43
CA ASP A 162 -13.72 -7.97 -15.82
C ASP A 162 -13.50 -9.25 -16.63
N ILE A 163 -14.60 -9.79 -17.17
CA ILE A 163 -14.60 -11.02 -17.96
C ILE A 163 -13.84 -10.91 -19.29
N THR A 164 -13.40 -9.69 -19.68
CA THR A 164 -12.57 -9.50 -20.88
C THR A 164 -11.09 -9.79 -20.62
N LYS A 165 -10.68 -9.91 -19.35
CA LYS A 165 -9.34 -10.36 -18.97
C LYS A 165 -9.28 -11.88 -19.00
N SER A 166 -8.23 -12.42 -19.62
CA SER A 166 -7.98 -13.86 -19.71
C SER A 166 -7.74 -14.53 -18.35
N LYS A 167 -7.32 -13.75 -17.35
CA LYS A 167 -7.20 -14.15 -15.93
C LYS A 167 -7.74 -13.04 -15.04
N PRO A 168 -8.92 -13.21 -14.42
CA PRO A 168 -9.50 -12.20 -13.55
C PRO A 168 -8.91 -12.21 -12.13
N VAL A 169 -8.12 -13.23 -11.77
CA VAL A 169 -7.50 -13.39 -10.44
C VAL A 169 -6.00 -13.60 -10.59
N TYR A 170 -5.23 -12.81 -9.85
CA TYR A 170 -3.78 -12.84 -9.79
C TYR A 170 -3.37 -13.24 -8.37
N ILE A 171 -2.47 -14.21 -8.24
CA ILE A 171 -1.95 -14.67 -6.94
C ILE A 171 -0.44 -14.47 -6.93
N PHE A 172 0.05 -13.86 -5.86
CA PHE A 172 1.47 -13.51 -5.72
C PHE A 172 2.10 -14.26 -4.55
N LYS A 173 3.36 -14.68 -4.76
CA LYS A 173 4.24 -15.06 -3.64
C LYS A 173 4.86 -13.79 -3.07
N ARG A 174 4.97 -13.73 -1.75
CA ARG A 174 5.54 -12.58 -1.03
C ARG A 174 6.79 -12.99 -0.26
N LYS A 175 7.87 -12.23 -0.46
CA LYS A 175 9.01 -12.19 0.46
C LYS A 175 8.82 -11.00 1.40
N ARG A 176 8.56 -11.28 2.67
CA ARG A 176 8.18 -10.26 3.67
C ARG A 176 9.32 -9.30 3.97
N PHE A 177 8.97 -8.04 4.27
CA PHE A 177 9.88 -7.07 4.85
C PHE A 177 9.49 -6.78 6.30
N PRO A 178 10.46 -6.63 7.22
CA PRO A 178 10.16 -6.28 8.59
C PRO A 178 9.64 -4.84 8.68
N LEU A 179 8.88 -4.57 9.74
CA LEU A 179 8.57 -3.19 10.14
C LEU A 179 9.85 -2.49 10.63
N LEU A 180 9.87 -1.15 10.53
CA LEU A 180 10.97 -0.37 11.09
C LEU A 180 10.88 -0.32 12.63
N PRO A 181 11.99 -0.42 13.36
CA PRO A 181 11.98 -0.38 14.83
C PRO A 181 11.26 0.85 15.40
N SER A 182 11.45 2.00 14.76
CA SER A 182 10.82 3.28 15.14
C SER A 182 9.29 3.27 14.99
N MET A 183 8.72 2.46 14.09
CA MET A 183 7.27 2.31 13.96
C MET A 183 6.65 1.61 15.18
N LEU A 184 7.43 0.75 15.85
CA LEU A 184 7.02 -0.02 17.01
C LEU A 184 7.17 0.76 18.34
N GLU A 185 7.79 1.95 18.32
CA GLU A 185 7.98 2.75 19.53
C GLU A 185 6.65 3.06 20.21
N GLY A 186 6.55 2.76 21.51
CA GLY A 186 5.33 2.98 22.29
C GLY A 186 4.22 1.95 22.08
N VAL A 187 4.46 0.88 21.31
CA VAL A 187 3.59 -0.30 21.23
C VAL A 187 4.25 -1.44 22.00
N GLU A 188 3.78 -1.68 23.21
CA GLU A 188 4.27 -2.78 24.05
C GLU A 188 3.80 -4.13 23.48
N ASP A 189 4.68 -5.13 23.50
CA ASP A 189 4.40 -6.52 23.12
C ASP A 189 3.77 -6.72 21.74
N PHE A 190 4.18 -5.93 20.73
CA PHE A 190 3.75 -6.15 19.36
C PHE A 190 4.11 -7.58 18.90
N LYS A 191 3.11 -8.34 18.50
CA LYS A 191 3.26 -9.64 17.86
C LYS A 191 2.99 -9.49 16.38
N ASP A 192 3.98 -9.83 15.58
CA ASP A 192 3.81 -9.95 14.14
C ASP A 192 2.73 -11.01 13.87
N PRO A 193 1.64 -10.68 13.15
CA PRO A 193 0.55 -11.63 12.89
C PRO A 193 0.97 -12.79 12.00
N CYS A 194 2.14 -12.70 11.37
CA CYS A 194 2.62 -13.65 10.36
C CYS A 194 3.91 -14.36 10.79
N ASP A 195 4.31 -14.21 12.06
CA ASP A 195 5.37 -15.02 12.68
C ASP A 195 4.69 -16.12 13.52
N ASP A 196 5.04 -17.39 13.24
CA ASP A 196 4.57 -18.57 13.99
C ASP A 196 5.23 -18.71 15.37
#